data_AF-A0A0J0ZRP2-F1
#
_entry.id   AF-A0A0J0ZRP2-F1
#
_cell.length_a   1.000
_cell.length_b   1.000
_cell.length_c   1.000
_cell.angle_alpha   90.00
_cell.angle_beta   90.00
_cell.angle_gamma   90.00
#
_symmetry.space_group_name_H-M   'P 1'
#
loop_
_entity.id
_entity.type
_entity.pdbx_description
1 polymer ?
#
loop_
_entity_poly.entity_id
_entity_poly.type
_entity_poly.pdbx_seq_one_letter_code
_entity_poly.pdbx_strand_id
1 'polypeptide(L)'
;MHLTGQQSRLHIQRDKIMKIMMLSVAVGFTVAMAGCASKPQINNSSRYAMAPNYYTVRSGDTLSGIAMRYGLDYLSIAEMNGIAPPYRIYVNQSLRLKKSSSPRTVSTQVMAQPEPIKRQTIALPTTTAPTTTTPPPATVAPSTNTTVGASIPSSSLRWVKPNNGPVIQGFNLANNVKGIRYGGNQGDPIYAAADGQVVYAADGLKEYGNLVLIKHIDGYISAYAHNSKMMVKSGDNVTAGQKIAEMGSSGASRVMLEFQIRLDGKPINPANLLPN
;
A
#
# COMPACT_ATOMS: atom_id res chain seq x y z
N MET A 1 -10.15 -60.83 83.23
CA MET A 1 -10.78 -59.88 82.30
C MET A 1 -9.74 -58.85 81.87
N HIS A 2 -9.70 -58.52 80.58
CA HIS A 2 -8.95 -57.45 79.91
C HIS A 2 -7.45 -57.65 79.60
N LEU A 3 -7.19 -58.48 78.57
CA LEU A 3 -6.26 -58.12 77.48
C LEU A 3 -6.93 -57.04 76.61
N THR A 4 -6.18 -56.03 76.17
CA THR A 4 -6.29 -55.25 74.90
C THR A 4 -5.87 -53.81 75.16
N GLY A 5 -4.66 -53.42 74.77
CA GLY A 5 -4.22 -52.02 74.91
C GLY A 5 -2.88 -51.63 74.31
N GLN A 6 -2.18 -52.52 73.57
CA GLN A 6 -0.80 -52.25 73.13
C GLN A 6 -0.57 -52.29 71.62
N GLN A 7 -1.64 -52.36 70.80
CA GLN A 7 -1.51 -52.37 69.32
C GLN A 7 -1.79 -51.02 68.64
N SER A 8 -2.26 -50.00 69.37
CA SER A 8 -2.72 -48.74 68.77
C SER A 8 -1.66 -47.65 68.63
N ARG A 9 -0.43 -47.85 69.16
CA ARG A 9 0.64 -46.84 69.13
C ARG A 9 1.63 -46.97 67.97
N LEU A 10 1.65 -48.09 67.24
CA LEU A 10 2.57 -48.28 66.10
C LEU A 10 2.03 -47.75 64.76
N HIS A 11 0.71 -47.60 64.60
CA HIS A 11 0.13 -47.11 63.34
C HIS A 11 0.17 -45.58 63.17
N ILE A 12 0.09 -44.81 64.26
CA ILE A 12 -0.01 -43.33 64.21
C ILE A 12 1.33 -42.64 63.88
N GLN A 13 2.46 -43.31 64.09
CA GLN A 13 3.79 -42.78 63.72
C GLN A 13 4.12 -43.00 62.23
N ARG A 14 3.47 -43.96 61.55
CA ARG A 14 3.77 -44.29 60.14
C ARG A 14 3.17 -43.26 59.18
N ASP A 15 1.99 -42.71 59.49
CA ASP A 15 1.32 -41.72 58.64
C ASP A 15 1.93 -40.31 58.70
N LYS A 16 2.56 -39.95 59.84
CA LYS A 16 3.29 -38.66 59.96
C LYS A 16 4.63 -38.69 59.23
N ILE A 17 5.33 -39.82 59.23
CA ILE A 17 6.60 -39.97 58.53
C ILE A 17 6.38 -40.02 57.00
N MET A 18 5.28 -40.64 56.53
CA MET A 18 4.96 -40.67 55.11
C MET A 18 4.52 -39.30 54.55
N LYS A 19 3.89 -38.44 55.37
CA LYS A 19 3.58 -37.04 55.02
C LYS A 19 4.81 -36.12 54.99
N ILE A 20 5.81 -36.35 55.85
CA ILE A 20 7.08 -35.59 55.82
C ILE A 20 7.95 -36.05 54.64
N MET A 21 7.90 -37.34 54.29
CA MET A 21 8.62 -37.88 53.12
C MET A 21 7.99 -37.45 51.78
N MET A 22 6.67 -37.19 51.74
CA MET A 22 5.97 -36.58 50.59
C MET A 22 6.17 -35.06 50.48
N LEU A 23 6.77 -34.41 51.48
CA LEU A 23 7.12 -32.98 51.48
C LEU A 23 8.65 -32.77 51.39
N SER A 24 9.36 -33.66 50.69
CA SER A 24 10.82 -33.54 50.46
C SER A 24 11.24 -33.84 49.01
N VAL A 25 10.31 -33.96 48.07
CA VAL A 25 10.61 -33.87 46.62
C VAL A 25 10.34 -32.43 46.17
N ALA A 26 11.08 -31.50 46.77
CA ALA A 26 11.01 -30.08 46.45
C ALA A 26 12.39 -29.41 46.53
N VAL A 27 13.47 -30.14 46.30
CA VAL A 27 14.80 -29.56 46.03
C VAL A 27 15.57 -30.55 45.16
N GLY A 28 15.86 -30.17 43.91
CA GLY A 28 16.77 -30.95 43.07
C GLY A 28 16.39 -31.10 41.60
N PHE A 29 15.91 -30.04 40.95
CA PHE A 29 15.99 -29.93 39.49
C PHE A 29 16.19 -28.47 39.07
N THR A 30 17.24 -27.85 39.59
CA THR A 30 17.84 -26.65 38.98
C THR A 30 18.63 -27.08 37.75
N VAL A 31 17.93 -27.52 36.70
CA VAL A 31 18.52 -27.52 35.35
C VAL A 31 18.52 -26.08 34.88
N ALA A 32 19.71 -25.54 34.73
CA ALA A 32 19.98 -24.30 34.05
C ALA A 32 19.51 -24.40 32.59
N MET A 33 18.24 -24.09 32.35
CA MET A 33 17.79 -23.64 31.04
C MET A 33 18.26 -22.20 30.90
N ALA A 34 19.54 -22.04 30.54
CA ALA A 34 19.99 -20.89 29.77
C ALA A 34 19.31 -20.97 28.40
N GLY A 35 18.00 -20.70 28.38
CA GLY A 35 17.28 -20.43 27.15
C GLY A 35 17.91 -19.19 26.59
N CYS A 36 18.65 -19.33 25.49
CA CYS A 36 18.91 -18.20 24.61
C CYS A 36 17.55 -17.54 24.38
N ALA A 37 17.36 -16.35 24.96
CA ALA A 37 16.29 -15.45 24.58
C ALA A 37 16.57 -15.06 23.13
N SER A 38 16.27 -15.97 22.22
CA SER A 38 16.15 -15.67 20.82
C SER A 38 15.06 -14.63 20.77
N LYS A 39 15.46 -13.38 20.45
CA LYS A 39 14.54 -12.29 20.13
C LYS A 39 13.35 -12.90 19.41
N PRO A 40 12.10 -12.69 19.87
CA PRO A 40 10.96 -13.29 19.19
C PRO A 40 11.11 -12.96 17.72
N GLN A 41 11.44 -13.97 16.92
CA GLN A 41 11.43 -13.84 15.48
C GLN A 41 9.94 -13.79 15.21
N ILE A 42 9.43 -12.56 15.12
CA ILE A 42 8.07 -12.30 14.68
C ILE A 42 8.09 -12.73 13.22
N ASN A 43 7.82 -14.01 13.00
CA ASN A 43 7.60 -14.58 11.69
C ASN A 43 6.27 -14.00 11.22
N ASN A 44 6.30 -12.74 10.78
CA ASN A 44 5.15 -11.99 10.32
C ASN A 44 4.78 -12.49 8.92
N SER A 45 4.41 -13.77 8.85
CA SER A 45 3.81 -14.35 7.67
C SER A 45 2.35 -13.96 7.68
N SER A 46 2.05 -12.69 7.38
CA SER A 46 0.75 -12.33 6.83
C SER A 46 0.55 -13.29 5.64
N ARG A 47 -0.28 -14.31 5.81
CA ARG A 47 -0.44 -15.36 4.79
C ARG A 47 -1.24 -14.81 3.62
N TYR A 48 -0.58 -14.02 2.78
CA TYR A 48 -1.04 -13.75 1.44
C TYR A 48 -1.14 -15.10 0.71
N ALA A 49 -2.20 -15.28 -0.07
CA ALA A 49 -2.27 -16.44 -0.94
C ALA A 49 -1.08 -16.38 -1.91
N MET A 50 -0.47 -17.53 -2.20
CA MET A 50 0.57 -17.58 -3.22
C MET A 50 -0.02 -17.15 -4.56
N ALA A 51 0.54 -16.10 -5.16
CA ALA A 51 0.05 -15.59 -6.43
C ALA A 51 0.17 -16.67 -7.53
N PRO A 52 -0.86 -16.91 -8.37
CA PRO A 52 -0.69 -17.65 -9.61
C PRO A 52 0.09 -16.80 -10.64
N ASN A 53 0.48 -17.39 -11.79
CA ASN A 53 1.09 -16.61 -12.88
C ASN A 53 0.06 -15.71 -13.58
N TYR A 54 -1.17 -16.22 -13.73
CA TYR A 54 -2.30 -15.55 -14.34
C TYR A 54 -3.54 -15.67 -13.45
N TYR A 55 -4.44 -14.70 -13.52
CA TYR A 55 -5.73 -14.69 -12.85
C TYR A 55 -6.82 -14.22 -13.80
N THR A 56 -7.91 -14.98 -13.92
CA THR A 56 -9.08 -14.58 -14.69
C THR A 56 -10.02 -13.76 -13.81
N VAL A 57 -10.27 -12.52 -14.20
CA VAL A 57 -11.12 -11.56 -13.49
C VAL A 57 -12.55 -12.09 -13.39
N ARG A 58 -13.10 -12.08 -12.17
CA ARG A 58 -14.46 -12.51 -11.85
C ARG A 58 -15.36 -11.29 -11.65
N SER A 59 -16.67 -11.52 -11.67
CA SER A 59 -17.64 -10.48 -11.31
C SER A 59 -17.38 -9.97 -9.89
N GLY A 60 -17.31 -8.65 -9.74
CA GLY A 60 -17.01 -7.98 -8.47
C GLY A 60 -15.53 -7.82 -8.15
N ASP A 61 -14.62 -8.37 -8.94
CA ASP A 61 -13.19 -8.15 -8.75
C ASP A 61 -12.79 -6.72 -9.14
N THR A 62 -11.89 -6.14 -8.35
CA THR A 62 -11.14 -4.93 -8.70
C THR A 62 -9.66 -5.28 -8.85
N LEU A 63 -8.91 -4.52 -9.66
CA LEU A 63 -7.49 -4.77 -9.85
C LEU A 63 -6.72 -4.71 -8.52
N SER A 64 -7.10 -3.75 -7.67
CA SER A 64 -6.58 -3.58 -6.31
C SER A 64 -6.99 -4.71 -5.37
N GLY A 65 -8.23 -5.19 -5.42
CA GLY A 65 -8.70 -6.32 -4.63
C GLY A 65 -7.98 -7.63 -4.98
N ILE A 66 -7.77 -7.88 -6.28
CA ILE A 66 -6.95 -9.01 -6.75
C ILE A 66 -5.52 -8.86 -6.24
N ALA A 67 -4.89 -7.69 -6.43
CA ALA A 67 -3.53 -7.44 -5.96
C ALA A 67 -3.41 -7.67 -4.45
N MET A 68 -4.37 -7.15 -3.68
CA MET A 68 -4.44 -7.26 -2.23
C MET A 68 -4.51 -8.72 -1.76
N ARG A 69 -5.31 -9.57 -2.42
CA ARG A 69 -5.42 -11.00 -2.10
C ARG A 69 -4.07 -11.72 -2.15
N TYR A 70 -3.21 -11.30 -3.08
CA TYR A 70 -1.91 -11.93 -3.35
C TYR A 70 -0.71 -11.15 -2.79
N GLY A 71 -0.95 -10.07 -2.03
CA GLY A 71 0.11 -9.22 -1.49
C GLY A 71 0.91 -8.49 -2.57
N LEU A 72 0.30 -8.28 -3.74
CA LEU A 72 0.91 -7.61 -4.88
C LEU A 72 0.57 -6.12 -4.90
N ASP A 73 1.29 -5.40 -5.74
CA ASP A 73 1.00 -4.03 -6.08
C ASP A 73 0.20 -3.96 -7.38
N TYR A 74 -0.94 -3.29 -7.32
CA TYR A 74 -1.86 -3.25 -8.45
C TYR A 74 -1.33 -2.35 -9.57
N LEU A 75 -0.50 -1.34 -9.27
CA LEU A 75 0.20 -0.53 -10.27
C LEU A 75 1.16 -1.41 -11.06
N SER A 76 1.98 -2.18 -10.35
CA SER A 76 2.88 -3.15 -10.97
C SER A 76 2.15 -4.18 -11.84
N ILE A 77 0.96 -4.64 -11.41
CA ILE A 77 0.10 -5.51 -12.22
C ILE A 77 -0.46 -4.74 -13.43
N ALA A 78 -0.94 -3.51 -13.24
CA ALA A 78 -1.46 -2.66 -14.31
C ALA A 78 -0.42 -2.45 -15.41
N GLU A 79 0.80 -2.04 -15.05
CA GLU A 79 1.92 -1.85 -15.96
C GLU A 79 2.24 -3.15 -16.71
N MET A 80 2.31 -4.29 -16.01
CA MET A 80 2.61 -5.59 -16.62
C MET A 80 1.55 -6.06 -17.62
N ASN A 81 0.32 -5.59 -17.46
CA ASN A 81 -0.82 -5.92 -18.32
C ASN A 81 -1.22 -4.78 -19.26
N GLY A 82 -0.45 -3.69 -19.34
CA GLY A 82 -0.74 -2.55 -20.20
C GLY A 82 -2.06 -1.83 -19.87
N ILE A 83 -2.46 -1.84 -18.59
CA ILE A 83 -3.72 -1.23 -18.13
C ILE A 83 -3.44 0.22 -17.75
N ALA A 84 -3.96 1.15 -18.54
CA ALA A 84 -3.86 2.59 -18.26
C ALA A 84 -4.85 3.03 -17.15
N PRO A 85 -4.60 4.16 -16.47
CA PRO A 85 -5.60 4.83 -15.65
C PRO A 85 -6.93 5.01 -16.42
N PRO A 86 -8.10 4.75 -15.80
CA PRO A 86 -8.36 4.57 -14.37
C PRO A 86 -8.23 3.10 -13.88
N TYR A 87 -7.38 2.29 -14.52
CA TYR A 87 -7.09 0.90 -14.14
C TYR A 87 -8.31 -0.04 -14.18
N ARG A 88 -9.20 0.20 -15.13
CA ARG A 88 -10.41 -0.60 -15.32
C ARG A 88 -10.04 -1.99 -15.85
N ILE A 89 -10.63 -3.01 -15.22
CA ILE A 89 -10.57 -4.41 -15.65
C ILE A 89 -11.97 -4.92 -15.99
N TYR A 90 -12.04 -5.96 -16.81
CA TYR A 90 -13.29 -6.54 -17.29
C TYR A 90 -13.39 -8.00 -16.85
N VAL A 91 -14.61 -8.48 -16.61
CA VAL A 91 -14.87 -9.89 -16.30
C VAL A 91 -14.34 -10.76 -17.45
N ASN A 92 -13.74 -11.91 -17.11
CA ASN A 92 -13.04 -12.84 -17.99
C ASN A 92 -11.73 -12.33 -18.61
N GLN A 93 -11.26 -11.13 -18.27
CA GLN A 93 -9.92 -10.68 -18.61
C GLN A 93 -8.88 -11.53 -17.86
N SER A 94 -7.84 -12.00 -18.56
CA SER A 94 -6.71 -12.69 -17.94
C SER A 94 -5.63 -11.67 -17.56
N LEU A 95 -5.27 -11.63 -16.28
CA LEU A 95 -4.27 -10.73 -15.72
C LEU A 95 -3.01 -11.51 -15.32
N ARG A 96 -1.86 -11.04 -15.79
CA ARG A 96 -0.53 -11.48 -15.35
C ARG A 96 -0.25 -10.94 -13.95
N LEU A 97 0.05 -11.81 -13.00
CA LEU A 97 0.29 -11.43 -11.59
C LEU A 97 1.77 -11.53 -11.17
N LYS A 98 2.63 -12.20 -11.96
CA LYS A 98 4.06 -12.32 -11.68
C LYS A 98 4.89 -11.79 -12.83
N LYS A 99 5.93 -11.01 -12.49
CA LYS A 99 7.00 -10.65 -13.42
C LYS A 99 7.77 -11.93 -13.70
N SER A 100 7.65 -12.48 -14.91
CA SER A 100 8.52 -13.58 -15.31
C SER A 100 9.94 -13.04 -15.36
N SER A 101 10.86 -13.59 -14.55
CA SER A 101 12.29 -13.26 -14.54
C SER A 101 13.03 -13.73 -15.79
N SER A 102 12.32 -13.93 -16.90
CA SER A 102 12.90 -14.28 -18.18
C SER A 102 12.55 -13.17 -19.16
N PRO A 103 13.52 -12.35 -19.61
CA PRO A 103 13.31 -11.54 -20.80
C PRO A 103 13.00 -12.52 -21.93
N ARG A 104 11.76 -12.52 -22.41
CA ARG A 104 11.44 -13.16 -23.67
C ARG A 104 12.03 -12.26 -24.74
N THR A 105 13.23 -12.59 -25.21
CA THR A 105 13.73 -12.07 -26.48
C THR A 105 12.69 -12.46 -27.52
N VAL A 106 11.91 -11.49 -27.98
CA VAL A 106 11.13 -11.66 -29.20
C VAL A 106 12.16 -11.66 -30.33
N SER A 107 12.63 -12.84 -30.72
CA SER A 107 13.35 -13.01 -31.97
C SER A 107 12.33 -12.90 -33.09
N THR A 108 12.11 -11.69 -33.58
CA THR A 108 11.37 -11.44 -34.82
C THR A 108 12.20 -12.06 -35.96
N GLN A 109 11.82 -13.24 -36.42
CA GLN A 109 12.32 -13.75 -37.69
C GLN A 109 11.65 -12.94 -38.81
N VAL A 110 12.48 -12.24 -39.57
CA VAL A 110 12.08 -11.52 -40.77
C VAL A 110 11.74 -12.55 -41.85
N MET A 111 10.46 -12.71 -42.16
CA MET A 111 10.04 -13.28 -43.44
C MET A 111 10.26 -12.23 -44.53
N ALA A 112 10.94 -12.62 -45.61
CA ALA A 112 11.18 -11.79 -46.77
C ALA A 112 9.85 -11.43 -47.47
N GLN A 113 9.74 -10.15 -47.82
CA GLN A 113 8.66 -9.47 -48.55
C GLN A 113 8.67 -9.81 -50.06
N PRO A 114 7.51 -9.86 -50.75
CA PRO A 114 6.99 -8.73 -51.56
C PRO A 114 5.45 -8.55 -51.40
N GLU A 115 4.86 -7.35 -51.32
CA GLU A 115 4.68 -6.37 -52.41
C GLU A 115 4.57 -4.91 -51.89
N PRO A 116 4.75 -3.88 -52.75
CA PRO A 116 4.55 -2.49 -52.38
C PRO A 116 3.05 -2.13 -52.30
N ILE A 117 2.59 -1.72 -51.11
CA ILE A 117 1.26 -1.15 -50.92
C ILE A 117 1.19 0.19 -51.65
N LYS A 118 0.38 0.28 -52.72
CA LYS A 118 -0.03 1.55 -53.34
C LYS A 118 -0.82 2.37 -52.31
N ARG A 119 -0.31 3.56 -51.97
CA ARG A 119 -1.07 4.53 -51.17
C ARG A 119 -2.13 5.18 -52.06
N GLN A 120 -3.40 4.86 -51.83
CA GLN A 120 -4.51 5.69 -52.29
C GLN A 120 -4.65 6.89 -51.35
N THR A 121 -4.42 8.09 -51.89
CA THR A 121 -4.70 9.34 -51.19
C THR A 121 -6.20 9.59 -51.27
N ILE A 122 -6.90 9.44 -50.15
CA ILE A 122 -8.29 9.89 -50.01
C ILE A 122 -8.22 11.36 -49.61
N ALA A 123 -8.77 12.24 -50.45
CA ALA A 123 -8.91 13.66 -50.13
C ALA A 123 -9.87 13.82 -48.95
N LEU A 124 -9.38 14.41 -47.86
CA LEU A 124 -10.19 14.80 -46.71
C LEU A 124 -11.06 16.01 -47.12
N PRO A 125 -12.37 16.02 -46.85
CA PRO A 125 -13.19 17.18 -47.09
C PRO A 125 -12.77 18.32 -46.14
N THR A 126 -12.31 19.41 -46.74
CA THR A 126 -12.03 20.69 -46.07
C THR A 126 -13.36 21.27 -45.58
N THR A 127 -13.63 21.15 -44.28
CA THR A 127 -14.72 21.95 -43.66
C THR A 127 -14.15 23.32 -43.34
N THR A 128 -14.58 24.31 -44.13
CA THR A 128 -14.36 25.74 -43.92
C THR A 128 -14.99 26.14 -42.59
N ALA A 129 -14.17 26.42 -41.57
CA ALA A 129 -14.64 27.05 -40.34
C ALA A 129 -14.77 28.57 -40.58
N PRO A 130 -15.94 29.18 -40.35
CA PRO A 130 -16.08 30.63 -40.43
C PRO A 130 -15.40 31.31 -39.25
N THR A 131 -14.55 32.29 -39.57
CA THR A 131 -13.98 33.29 -38.66
C THR A 131 -15.02 34.33 -38.23
N THR A 132 -14.74 34.95 -37.08
CA THR A 132 -15.42 36.05 -36.34
C THR A 132 -16.36 35.55 -35.24
N THR A 133 -16.19 35.91 -33.97
CA THR A 133 -16.14 37.29 -33.44
C THR A 133 -15.32 37.46 -32.14
N THR A 134 -14.83 38.68 -31.99
CA THR A 134 -14.05 39.32 -30.90
C THR A 134 -14.83 39.44 -29.58
N PRO A 135 -14.21 39.25 -28.39
CA PRO A 135 -14.67 39.83 -27.14
C PRO A 135 -13.92 41.15 -26.79
N PRO A 136 -14.57 42.14 -26.15
CA PRO A 136 -14.00 43.48 -25.88
C PRO A 136 -12.96 43.49 -24.73
N PRO A 137 -12.19 44.58 -24.58
CA PRO A 137 -11.01 44.65 -23.72
C PRO A 137 -11.26 45.14 -22.28
N ALA A 138 -10.28 44.84 -21.42
CA ALA A 138 -9.95 45.39 -20.09
C ALA A 138 -10.56 44.74 -18.84
N THR A 139 -9.69 44.09 -18.04
CA THR A 139 -9.32 44.58 -16.70
C THR A 139 -7.96 43.99 -16.34
N VAL A 140 -6.96 44.85 -16.17
CA VAL A 140 -5.65 44.54 -15.60
C VAL A 140 -5.79 44.28 -14.11
N ALA A 141 -5.46 43.07 -13.67
CA ALA A 141 -5.19 42.75 -12.27
C ALA A 141 -3.81 42.07 -12.19
N PRO A 142 -3.02 42.32 -11.12
CA PRO A 142 -1.57 42.08 -11.14
C PRO A 142 -1.26 40.58 -11.24
N SER A 143 -0.55 40.21 -12.29
CA SER A 143 0.15 38.93 -12.35
C SER A 143 1.26 38.97 -11.30
N THR A 144 1.05 38.33 -10.15
CA THR A 144 2.18 37.89 -9.34
C THR A 144 2.94 36.87 -10.18
N ASN A 145 4.12 37.26 -10.64
CA ASN A 145 5.09 36.41 -11.29
C ASN A 145 5.34 35.16 -10.43
N THR A 146 4.61 34.08 -10.72
CA THR A 146 5.02 32.75 -10.28
C THR A 146 6.09 32.34 -11.27
N THR A 147 7.33 32.63 -10.90
CA THR A 147 8.53 32.05 -11.50
C THR A 147 8.28 30.57 -11.73
N VAL A 148 8.23 30.18 -12.99
CA VAL A 148 8.25 28.77 -13.41
C VAL A 148 9.64 28.26 -13.07
N GLY A 149 9.83 27.91 -11.80
CA GLY A 149 11.02 27.22 -11.35
C GLY A 149 10.95 25.82 -11.93
N ALA A 150 11.76 25.56 -12.96
CA ALA A 150 12.08 24.21 -13.38
C ALA A 150 12.57 23.46 -12.13
N SER A 151 11.74 22.54 -11.62
CA SER A 151 12.10 21.67 -10.52
C SER A 151 13.22 20.75 -11.00
N ILE A 152 14.45 21.10 -10.62
CA ILE A 152 15.58 20.18 -10.72
C ILE A 152 15.19 18.97 -9.86
N PRO A 153 15.24 17.74 -10.39
CA PRO A 153 14.98 16.56 -9.59
C PRO A 153 16.00 16.54 -8.46
N SER A 154 15.52 16.68 -7.22
CA SER A 154 16.37 16.47 -6.06
C SER A 154 16.83 15.00 -6.11
N SER A 155 18.14 14.78 -6.12
CA SER A 155 18.73 13.43 -6.19
C SER A 155 18.63 12.68 -4.85
N SER A 156 18.03 13.29 -3.83
CA SER A 156 17.86 12.72 -2.50
C SER A 156 16.40 12.75 -2.07
N LEU A 157 15.84 11.58 -1.77
CA LEU A 157 14.46 11.43 -1.33
C LEU A 157 14.27 12.07 0.06
N ARG A 158 13.59 13.22 0.09
CA ARG A 158 13.27 13.93 1.35
C ARG A 158 11.81 13.71 1.73
N TRP A 159 11.60 13.05 2.86
CA TRP A 159 10.26 12.81 3.38
C TRP A 159 9.76 13.95 4.28
N VAL A 160 8.48 14.29 4.14
CA VAL A 160 7.73 15.21 4.99
C VAL A 160 6.42 14.58 5.42
N LYS A 161 5.84 15.04 6.52
CA LYS A 161 4.54 14.56 6.98
C LYS A 161 3.45 14.90 5.95
N PRO A 162 2.57 13.95 5.60
CA PRO A 162 1.51 14.17 4.62
C PRO A 162 0.33 14.98 5.18
N ASN A 163 0.24 15.11 6.51
CA ASN A 163 -0.79 15.87 7.23
C ASN A 163 -0.29 16.16 8.67
N ASN A 164 -0.82 17.21 9.30
CA ASN A 164 -0.44 17.65 10.66
C ASN A 164 -1.36 17.13 11.77
N GLY A 165 -2.38 16.35 11.44
CA GLY A 165 -3.34 15.77 12.37
C GLY A 165 -2.77 14.61 13.18
N PRO A 166 -3.49 14.17 14.23
CA PRO A 166 -3.05 13.06 15.09
C PRO A 166 -3.11 11.73 14.35
N VAL A 167 -2.16 10.84 14.65
CA VAL A 167 -2.23 9.44 14.19
C VAL A 167 -3.32 8.71 14.99
N ILE A 168 -4.37 8.25 14.31
CA ILE A 168 -5.48 7.50 14.89
C ILE A 168 -5.34 5.99 14.69
N GLN A 169 -4.45 5.56 13.78
CA GLN A 169 -4.13 4.15 13.59
C GLN A 169 -2.74 3.99 12.97
N GLY A 170 -1.91 3.16 13.58
CA GLY A 170 -0.57 2.84 13.09
C GLY A 170 -0.54 1.66 12.11
N PHE A 171 0.60 1.52 11.42
CA PHE A 171 0.89 0.41 10.53
C PHE A 171 0.91 -0.93 11.28
N ASN A 172 0.17 -1.92 10.76
CA ASN A 172 0.12 -3.26 11.33
C ASN A 172 -0.37 -4.28 10.28
N LEU A 173 0.56 -4.98 9.64
CA LEU A 173 0.23 -5.99 8.63
C LEU A 173 -0.52 -7.21 9.18
N ALA A 174 -0.35 -7.55 10.45
CA ALA A 174 -1.09 -8.66 11.07
C ALA A 174 -2.59 -8.35 11.15
N ASN A 175 -2.94 -7.07 11.35
CA ASN A 175 -4.31 -6.57 11.36
C ASN A 175 -4.74 -5.98 10.00
N ASN A 176 -4.03 -6.30 8.92
CA ASN A 176 -4.26 -5.78 7.56
C ASN A 176 -4.16 -4.25 7.40
N VAL A 177 -3.52 -3.56 8.33
CA VAL A 177 -3.30 -2.11 8.26
C VAL A 177 -1.98 -1.83 7.54
N LYS A 178 -2.07 -1.39 6.28
CA LYS A 178 -0.91 -1.26 5.36
C LYS A 178 -0.29 0.14 5.33
N GLY A 179 -0.72 1.01 6.24
CA GLY A 179 -0.28 2.39 6.32
C GLY A 179 -0.58 3.00 7.68
N ILE A 180 -0.57 4.33 7.74
CA ILE A 180 -0.91 5.11 8.93
C ILE A 180 -2.16 5.91 8.61
N ARG A 181 -3.08 6.00 9.57
CA ARG A 181 -4.27 6.83 9.47
C ARG A 181 -4.12 8.07 10.32
N TYR A 182 -4.37 9.22 9.72
CA TYR A 182 -4.39 10.52 10.38
C TYR A 182 -5.84 10.98 10.53
N GLY A 183 -6.19 11.41 11.74
CA GLY A 183 -7.46 12.09 12.01
C GLY A 183 -7.39 13.55 11.57
N GLY A 184 -8.55 14.12 11.26
CA GLY A 184 -8.68 15.52 10.85
C GLY A 184 -10.12 15.86 10.51
N ASN A 185 -10.29 17.06 9.94
CA ASN A 185 -11.57 17.58 9.50
C ASN A 185 -11.69 17.50 7.97
N GLN A 186 -12.93 17.55 7.48
CA GLN A 186 -13.18 17.55 6.05
C GLN A 186 -12.60 18.82 5.43
N GLY A 187 -11.83 18.68 4.35
CA GLY A 187 -11.15 19.80 3.72
C GLY A 187 -9.70 20.02 4.19
N ASP A 188 -9.27 19.35 5.27
CA ASP A 188 -7.90 19.51 5.78
C ASP A 188 -6.86 19.22 4.68
N PRO A 189 -5.78 20.01 4.58
CA PRO A 189 -4.82 19.85 3.52
C PRO A 189 -4.04 18.54 3.65
N ILE A 190 -3.85 17.87 2.52
CA ILE A 190 -2.99 16.70 2.37
C ILE A 190 -1.84 17.09 1.45
N TYR A 191 -0.61 16.79 1.89
CA TYR A 191 0.62 17.18 1.24
C TYR A 191 1.35 15.97 0.65
N ALA A 192 2.05 16.16 -0.47
CA ALA A 192 2.97 15.17 -1.00
C ALA A 192 4.11 14.94 -0.01
N ALA A 193 4.29 13.69 0.41
CA ALA A 193 5.29 13.30 1.39
C ALA A 193 6.73 13.39 0.84
N ALA A 194 6.93 13.34 -0.48
CA ALA A 194 8.22 13.51 -1.12
C ALA A 194 8.05 13.98 -2.57
N ASP A 195 9.13 14.42 -3.20
CA ASP A 195 9.18 14.77 -4.62
C ASP A 195 8.84 13.55 -5.48
N GLY A 196 8.03 13.71 -6.52
CA GLY A 196 7.68 12.61 -7.39
C GLY A 196 6.71 12.98 -8.50
N GLN A 197 6.23 11.95 -9.19
CA GLN A 197 5.22 12.07 -10.25
C GLN A 197 3.93 11.40 -9.81
N VAL A 198 2.80 12.09 -9.99
CA VAL A 198 1.47 11.53 -9.77
C VAL A 198 1.20 10.49 -10.84
N VAL A 199 1.14 9.22 -10.45
CA VAL A 199 0.85 8.11 -11.38
C VAL A 199 -0.65 7.79 -11.43
N TYR A 200 -1.42 8.26 -10.44
CA TYR A 200 -2.86 8.06 -10.36
C TYR A 200 -3.52 9.14 -9.50
N ALA A 201 -4.65 9.67 -9.97
CA ALA A 201 -5.53 10.57 -9.22
C ALA A 201 -6.98 10.36 -9.67
N ALA A 202 -7.68 9.37 -9.09
CA ALA A 202 -9.06 9.02 -9.44
C ALA A 202 -9.75 8.16 -8.34
N ASP A 203 -11.01 7.80 -8.56
CA ASP A 203 -11.88 7.04 -7.65
C ASP A 203 -12.07 5.55 -8.06
N GLY A 204 -11.35 5.09 -9.07
CA GLY A 204 -11.44 3.74 -9.65
C GLY A 204 -11.05 2.58 -8.71
N LEU A 205 -10.50 2.87 -7.52
CA LEU A 205 -10.16 1.86 -6.51
C LEU A 205 -11.07 2.02 -5.30
N LYS A 206 -12.15 1.25 -5.31
CA LYS A 206 -13.30 1.46 -4.43
C LYS A 206 -12.93 1.47 -2.95
N GLU A 207 -12.01 0.60 -2.52
CA GLU A 207 -11.57 0.50 -1.12
C GLU A 207 -10.76 1.72 -0.64
N TYR A 208 -10.24 2.53 -1.54
CA TYR A 208 -9.46 3.73 -1.23
C TYR A 208 -10.23 5.02 -1.49
N GLY A 209 -11.44 4.94 -2.05
CA GLY A 209 -12.18 6.11 -2.51
C GLY A 209 -11.39 6.93 -3.52
N ASN A 210 -11.45 8.26 -3.39
CA ASN A 210 -10.61 9.14 -4.18
C ASN A 210 -9.17 8.99 -3.70
N LEU A 211 -8.29 8.54 -4.59
CA LEU A 211 -6.93 8.17 -4.27
C LEU A 211 -5.95 8.92 -5.15
N VAL A 212 -4.91 9.46 -4.53
CA VAL A 212 -3.70 9.96 -5.21
C VAL A 212 -2.57 8.98 -4.95
N LEU A 213 -1.81 8.65 -6.00
CA LEU A 213 -0.56 7.90 -5.90
C LEU A 213 0.57 8.70 -6.49
N ILE A 214 1.68 8.77 -5.77
CA ILE A 214 2.89 9.43 -6.23
C ILE A 214 4.00 8.39 -6.30
N LYS A 215 4.58 8.24 -7.48
CA LYS A 215 5.81 7.48 -7.69
C LYS A 215 7.00 8.40 -7.41
N HIS A 216 7.93 7.92 -6.61
CA HIS A 216 9.16 8.61 -6.26
C HIS A 216 10.36 7.86 -6.86
N ILE A 217 11.55 8.39 -6.61
CA ILE A 217 12.81 7.69 -6.92
C ILE A 217 12.97 6.44 -6.04
N ASP A 218 13.96 5.60 -6.36
CA ASP A 218 14.33 4.40 -5.58
C ASP A 218 13.20 3.37 -5.35
N GLY A 219 12.21 3.34 -6.26
CA GLY A 219 11.13 2.34 -6.23
C GLY A 219 10.03 2.62 -5.19
N TYR A 220 10.04 3.81 -4.56
CA TYR A 220 9.01 4.20 -3.60
C TYR A 220 7.73 4.68 -4.29
N ILE A 221 6.59 4.31 -3.71
CA ILE A 221 5.27 4.81 -4.09
C ILE A 221 4.51 5.18 -2.81
N SER A 222 3.98 6.40 -2.75
CA SER A 222 3.10 6.84 -1.68
C SER A 222 1.65 6.91 -2.14
N ALA A 223 0.73 6.55 -1.24
CA ALA A 223 -0.71 6.54 -1.48
C ALA A 223 -1.43 7.42 -0.46
N TYR A 224 -2.35 8.25 -0.95
CA TYR A 224 -3.16 9.19 -0.16
C TYR A 224 -4.63 8.91 -0.48
N ALA A 225 -5.32 8.21 0.42
CA ALA A 225 -6.69 7.73 0.19
C ALA A 225 -7.74 8.56 0.92
N HIS A 226 -9.00 8.32 0.57
CA HIS A 226 -10.21 8.90 1.17
C HIS A 226 -10.38 10.40 0.97
N ASN A 227 -9.75 10.97 -0.06
CA ASN A 227 -9.78 12.41 -0.30
C ASN A 227 -11.20 12.90 -0.63
N SER A 228 -11.55 14.11 -0.20
CA SER A 228 -12.77 14.80 -0.66
C SER A 228 -12.54 15.47 -2.01
N LYS A 229 -11.35 16.02 -2.24
CA LYS A 229 -10.96 16.72 -3.46
C LYS A 229 -9.50 16.45 -3.80
N MET A 230 -9.21 16.26 -5.09
CA MET A 230 -7.85 16.13 -5.63
C MET A 230 -7.45 17.43 -6.31
N MET A 231 -6.26 17.95 -6.00
CA MET A 231 -5.69 19.18 -6.58
C MET A 231 -4.67 18.88 -7.68
N VAL A 232 -4.39 17.61 -7.92
CA VAL A 232 -3.45 17.11 -8.93
C VAL A 232 -4.14 16.08 -9.81
N LYS A 233 -3.56 15.82 -10.99
CA LYS A 233 -3.99 14.79 -11.93
C LYS A 233 -2.83 13.86 -12.28
N SER A 234 -3.15 12.69 -12.84
CA SER A 234 -2.13 11.76 -13.35
C SER A 234 -1.20 12.47 -14.35
N GLY A 235 0.11 12.25 -14.19
CA GLY A 235 1.18 12.87 -14.97
C GLY A 235 1.79 14.13 -14.34
N ASP A 236 1.14 14.76 -13.36
CA ASP A 236 1.68 15.94 -12.70
C ASP A 236 2.94 15.62 -11.88
N ASN A 237 3.94 16.50 -11.94
CA ASN A 237 5.08 16.45 -11.02
C ASN A 237 4.76 17.25 -9.77
N VAL A 238 5.13 16.71 -8.61
CA VAL A 238 4.88 17.32 -7.30
C VAL A 238 6.15 17.36 -6.46
N THR A 239 6.24 18.36 -5.58
CA THR A 239 7.35 18.50 -4.63
C THR A 239 6.91 18.16 -3.21
N ALA A 240 7.86 17.75 -2.37
CA ALA A 240 7.64 17.47 -0.97
C ALA A 240 7.02 18.68 -0.26
N GLY A 241 5.88 18.48 0.40
CA GLY A 241 5.13 19.53 1.08
C GLY A 241 4.13 20.28 0.19
N GLN A 242 4.06 19.99 -1.11
CA GLN A 242 3.03 20.55 -1.98
C GLN A 242 1.65 20.01 -1.58
N LYS A 243 0.64 20.88 -1.49
CA LYS A 243 -0.76 20.47 -1.28
C LYS A 243 -1.26 19.73 -2.53
N ILE A 244 -1.68 18.48 -2.37
CA ILE A 244 -2.12 17.61 -3.47
C ILE A 244 -3.59 17.24 -3.39
N ALA A 245 -4.20 17.33 -2.20
CA ALA A 245 -5.58 16.93 -1.97
C ALA A 245 -6.14 17.57 -0.70
N GLU A 246 -7.42 17.35 -0.49
CA GLU A 246 -8.16 17.69 0.72
C GLU A 246 -8.73 16.42 1.35
N MET A 247 -8.61 16.32 2.68
CA MET A 247 -9.07 15.18 3.45
C MET A 247 -10.58 15.04 3.34
N GLY A 248 -11.05 13.80 3.35
CA GLY A 248 -12.46 13.47 3.30
C GLY A 248 -12.72 12.08 3.88
N SER A 249 -13.85 11.50 3.48
CA SER A 249 -14.30 10.17 3.88
C SER A 249 -14.67 9.29 2.69
N SER A 250 -14.18 9.59 1.48
CA SER A 250 -14.56 8.82 0.29
C SER A 250 -14.11 7.36 0.43
N GLY A 251 -15.05 6.40 0.37
CA GLY A 251 -14.73 4.99 0.60
C GLY A 251 -14.38 4.62 2.05
N ALA A 252 -14.58 5.53 3.01
CA ALA A 252 -14.36 5.31 4.45
C ALA A 252 -15.61 5.65 5.27
N SER A 253 -15.65 5.19 6.52
CA SER A 253 -16.76 5.47 7.46
C SER A 253 -16.60 6.77 8.24
N ARG A 254 -15.46 7.46 8.10
CA ARG A 254 -15.16 8.73 8.77
C ARG A 254 -14.14 9.54 7.98
N VAL A 255 -14.02 10.82 8.33
CA VAL A 255 -13.00 11.69 7.77
C VAL A 255 -11.63 11.30 8.31
N MET A 256 -10.73 10.92 7.41
CA MET A 256 -9.36 10.55 7.72
C MET A 256 -8.49 10.55 6.48
N LEU A 257 -7.18 10.70 6.65
CA LEU A 257 -6.20 10.33 5.62
C LEU A 257 -5.71 8.91 5.94
N GLU A 258 -5.79 8.00 4.97
CA GLU A 258 -5.00 6.77 4.99
C GLU A 258 -3.77 6.95 4.10
N PHE A 259 -2.59 6.96 4.72
CA PHE A 259 -1.31 7.15 4.07
C PHE A 259 -0.51 5.85 4.04
N GLN A 260 -0.16 5.37 2.86
CA GLN A 260 0.67 4.16 2.70
C GLN A 260 1.95 4.50 1.96
N ILE A 261 3.04 3.80 2.29
CA ILE A 261 4.26 3.79 1.49
C ILE A 261 4.52 2.35 1.07
N ARG A 262 4.85 2.18 -0.21
CA ARG A 262 5.29 0.91 -0.79
C ARG A 262 6.70 1.07 -1.34
N LEU A 263 7.53 0.04 -1.14
CA LEU A 263 8.83 -0.11 -1.77
C LEU A 263 8.79 -1.37 -2.64
N ASP A 264 9.03 -1.22 -3.94
CA ASP A 264 8.90 -2.31 -4.93
C ASP A 264 7.54 -3.03 -4.83
N GLY A 265 6.49 -2.24 -4.57
CA GLY A 265 5.12 -2.71 -4.43
C GLY A 265 4.75 -3.30 -3.06
N LYS A 266 5.70 -3.54 -2.16
CA LYS A 266 5.44 -4.09 -0.82
C LYS A 266 5.15 -2.97 0.18
N PRO A 267 4.08 -3.07 0.99
CA PRO A 267 3.78 -2.08 2.01
C PRO A 267 4.86 -2.09 3.10
N ILE A 268 5.36 -0.90 3.45
CA ILE A 268 6.34 -0.69 4.52
C ILE A 268 5.76 0.28 5.55
N ASN A 269 6.29 0.25 6.78
CA ASN A 269 5.85 1.16 7.82
C ASN A 269 6.25 2.61 7.50
N PRO A 270 5.30 3.53 7.23
CA PRO A 270 5.64 4.92 6.89
C PRO A 270 6.33 5.69 8.02
N ALA A 271 6.11 5.29 9.29
CA ALA A 271 6.72 5.95 10.45
C ALA A 271 8.25 5.84 10.47
N ASN A 272 8.83 4.88 9.73
CA ASN A 272 10.28 4.72 9.63
C ASN A 272 10.93 5.72 8.67
N LEU A 273 10.14 6.39 7.83
CA LEU A 273 10.60 7.31 6.79
C LEU A 273 10.21 8.75 7.07
N LEU A 274 9.05 8.95 7.70
CA LEU A 274 8.55 10.28 8.02
C LEU A 274 9.35 10.90 9.17
N PRO A 275 9.57 12.23 9.15
CA PRO A 275 10.15 12.94 10.29
C PRO A 275 9.20 12.86 11.50
N ASN A 276 9.78 12.83 12.70
CA ASN A 276 9.04 12.75 13.98
C ASN A 276 8.15 13.96 14.24
#